data_AF-A0A934YFE1-F1
#
_entry.id   AF-A0A934YFE1-F1
#
_cell.length_a   1.000
_cell.length_b   1.000
_cell.length_c   1.000
_cell.angle_alpha   90.00
_cell.angle_beta   90.00
_cell.angle_gamma   90.00
#
_symmetry.space_group_name_H-M   'P 1'
#
loop_
_entity.id
_entity.type
_entity.pdbx_description
1 polymer ?
#
loop_
_entity_poly.entity_id
_entity_poly.type
_entity_poly.pdbx_seq_one_letter_code
_entity_poly.pdbx_strand_id
1 'polypeptide(L)'
;MLAMIFIISAVVMFLWNAIIPDITGWKAINYWQSLGLLVLFKLLCGRFGGHKHHGGRNHFMMHKFREKFANTTPEEREALKEEWRNRCGGWHGRKDN
;
A
#
# COMPACT_ATOMS: atom_id res chain seq x y z
N MET A 1 4.36 9.55 1.89
CA MET A 1 4.24 9.05 3.28
C MET A 1 4.13 10.19 4.29
N LEU A 2 5.05 11.16 4.28
CA LEU A 2 5.00 12.32 5.18
C LEU A 2 3.73 13.19 4.99
N ALA A 3 3.33 13.49 3.75
CA ALA A 3 2.11 14.26 3.48
C ALA A 3 0.84 13.62 4.08
N MET A 4 0.71 12.29 4.04
CA MET A 4 -0.41 11.59 4.67
C MET A 4 -0.39 11.75 6.19
N ILE A 5 0.79 11.73 6.82
CA ILE A 5 0.93 11.92 8.27
C ILE A 5 0.49 13.33 8.67
N PHE A 6 0.86 14.36 7.89
CA PHE A 6 0.43 15.73 8.14
C PHE A 6 -1.09 15.88 8.02
N ILE A 7 -1.70 15.29 6.97
CA ILE A 7 -3.16 15.32 6.78
C ILE A 7 -3.87 14.61 7.94
N ILE A 8 -3.42 13.42 8.32
CA ILE A 8 -4.02 12.66 9.43
C ILE A 8 -3.88 13.43 10.75
N SER A 9 -2.75 14.10 10.98
CA SER A 9 -2.53 14.94 12.17
C SER A 9 -3.50 16.10 12.24
N ALA A 10 -3.73 16.80 11.13
CA ALA A 10 -4.70 17.89 11.06
C ALA A 10 -6.13 17.41 11.33
N VAL A 11 -6.52 16.25 10.77
CA VAL A 11 -7.84 15.64 11.02
C VAL A 11 -8.01 15.28 12.49
N VAL A 12 -7.01 14.63 13.11
CA VAL A 12 -7.06 14.27 14.53
C VAL A 12 -7.20 15.51 15.42
N MET A 13 -6.46 16.59 15.13
CA MET A 13 -6.58 17.85 15.86
C MET A 13 -7.98 18.46 15.74
N PHE A 14 -8.52 18.53 14.51
CA PHE A 14 -9.85 19.10 14.27
C PHE A 14 -10.94 18.29 14.97
N LEU A 15 -10.89 16.97 14.81
CA LEU A 15 -11.87 16.07 15.40
C LEU A 15 -11.80 16.10 16.94
N TRP A 16 -10.59 16.13 17.51
CA TRP A 16 -10.43 16.23 18.96
C TRP A 16 -11.00 17.53 19.50
N ASN A 17 -10.67 18.66 18.87
CA ASN A 17 -11.14 19.97 19.33
C ASN A 17 -12.65 20.17 19.16
N ALA A 18 -13.29 19.41 18.25
CA ALA A 18 -14.74 19.44 18.07
C ALA A 18 -15.51 18.51 19.02
N ILE A 19 -14.90 17.40 19.49
CA ILE A 19 -15.62 16.35 20.23
C ILE A 19 -15.27 16.34 21.71
N ILE A 20 -13.98 16.40 22.04
CA ILE A 20 -13.49 16.15 23.40
C ILE A 20 -13.80 17.32 24.35
N PRO A 21 -13.58 18.60 23.99
CA PRO A 21 -13.95 19.72 24.85
C PRO A 21 -15.44 19.74 25.20
N ASP A 22 -16.30 19.43 24.23
CA ASP A 22 -17.75 19.48 24.38
C ASP A 22 -18.30 18.35 25.25
N ILE A 23 -17.68 17.15 25.22
CA ILE A 23 -18.20 15.98 25.92
C ILE A 23 -17.55 15.79 27.30
N THR A 24 -16.28 16.12 27.47
CA THR A 24 -15.53 15.81 28.71
C THR A 24 -14.98 17.03 29.43
N GLY A 25 -15.12 18.24 28.87
CA GLY A 25 -14.55 19.47 29.44
C GLY A 25 -13.01 19.49 29.44
N TRP A 26 -12.37 18.58 28.69
CA TRP A 26 -10.93 18.54 28.56
C TRP A 26 -10.42 19.66 27.64
N LYS A 27 -9.19 20.12 27.87
CA LYS A 27 -8.59 21.20 27.05
C LYS A 27 -8.40 20.76 25.60
N ALA A 28 -8.66 21.70 24.69
CA ALA A 28 -8.30 21.59 23.29
C ALA A 28 -6.81 21.26 23.14
N ILE A 29 -6.49 20.38 22.20
CA ILE A 29 -5.10 19.99 21.91
C ILE A 29 -4.55 20.83 20.76
N ASN A 30 -3.28 21.21 20.90
CA ASN A 30 -2.55 21.93 19.85
C ASN A 30 -1.97 20.96 18.81
N TYR A 31 -1.56 21.47 17.65
CA TYR A 31 -0.98 20.69 16.55
C TYR A 31 0.16 19.78 17.02
N TRP A 32 1.07 20.29 17.85
CA TRP A 32 2.18 19.52 18.43
C TRP A 32 1.73 18.36 19.33
N GLN A 33 0.61 18.50 20.03
CA GLN A 33 0.04 17.43 20.85
C GLN A 33 -0.61 16.35 19.97
N SER A 34 -1.32 16.73 18.91
CA SER A 34 -1.88 15.78 17.95
C SER A 34 -0.78 14.98 17.23
N LEU A 35 0.31 15.65 16.86
CA LEU A 35 1.49 15.01 16.27
C LEU A 35 2.16 14.06 17.27
N GLY A 36 2.32 14.48 18.53
CA GLY A 36 2.86 13.65 19.60
C GLY A 36 2.00 12.41 19.88
N LEU A 37 0.67 12.55 19.91
CA LEU A 37 -0.29 11.45 20.02
C LEU A 37 -0.18 10.48 18.85
N LEU A 38 -0.06 10.98 17.63
CA LEU A 38 0.11 10.15 16.44
C LEU A 38 1.45 9.43 16.43
N VAL A 39 2.54 10.08 16.84
CA VAL A 39 3.85 9.45 16.98
C VAL A 39 3.80 8.38 18.07
N LEU A 40 3.17 8.66 19.21
CA LEU A 40 2.99 7.67 20.27
C LEU A 40 2.17 6.48 19.78
N PHE A 41 1.05 6.72 19.10
CA PHE A 41 0.24 5.67 18.47
C PHE A 41 1.02 4.92 17.39
N LYS A 42 1.88 5.60 16.63
CA LYS A 42 2.78 4.99 15.64
C LYS A 42 3.87 4.15 16.31
N LEU A 43 4.36 4.52 17.48
CA LEU A 43 5.35 3.73 18.23
C LEU A 43 4.69 2.52 18.89
N LEU A 44 3.49 2.69 19.44
CA LEU A 44 2.71 1.63 20.08
C LEU A 44 2.15 0.64 19.05
N CYS A 45 1.44 1.11 18.02
CA CYS A 45 0.80 0.28 17.00
C CYS A 45 1.73 -0.02 15.81
N GLY A 46 2.69 0.85 15.50
CA GLY A 46 3.61 0.65 14.37
C GLY A 46 4.74 -0.33 14.65
N ARG A 47 4.85 -0.87 15.86
CA ARG A 47 5.60 -2.11 16.12
C ARG A 47 4.77 -3.39 15.94
N PHE A 48 3.45 -3.25 15.79
CA PHE A 48 2.49 -4.34 15.56
C PHE A 48 1.84 -4.34 14.16
N GLY A 49 2.21 -3.41 13.28
CA GLY A 49 1.78 -3.35 11.88
C GLY A 49 2.78 -4.04 10.96
N GLY A 50 2.76 -5.37 10.92
CA GLY A 50 3.55 -6.15 9.98
C GLY A 50 3.18 -5.85 8.52
N HIS A 51 4.01 -5.06 7.83
CA HIS A 51 4.23 -5.25 6.39
C HIS A 51 5.67 -5.72 6.18
N LYS A 52 5.87 -6.98 6.55
CA LYS A 52 6.90 -7.84 5.95
C LYS A 52 6.62 -7.97 4.45
N HIS A 53 7.67 -7.79 3.65
CA HIS A 53 7.88 -8.37 2.32
C HIS A 53 6.87 -8.10 1.19
N HIS A 54 7.05 -7.00 0.46
CA HIS A 54 6.56 -6.88 -0.93
C HIS A 54 7.67 -6.44 -1.92
N GLY A 55 8.91 -6.87 -1.70
CA GLY A 55 10.04 -6.62 -2.62
C GLY A 55 10.77 -7.87 -3.10
N GLY A 56 11.06 -8.81 -2.18
CA GLY A 56 11.95 -9.94 -2.51
C GLY A 56 11.27 -11.14 -3.19
N ARG A 57 10.03 -11.48 -2.81
CA ARG A 57 9.41 -12.75 -3.26
C ARG A 57 8.91 -12.70 -4.70
N ASN A 58 8.53 -11.51 -5.18
CA ASN A 58 8.11 -11.31 -6.57
C ASN A 58 9.31 -11.42 -7.53
N HIS A 59 10.47 -10.89 -7.15
CA HIS A 59 11.67 -10.93 -7.99
C HIS A 59 12.19 -12.36 -8.19
N PHE A 60 12.18 -13.18 -7.13
CA PHE A 60 12.59 -14.59 -7.23
C PHE A 60 11.62 -15.45 -8.05
N MET A 61 10.31 -15.26 -7.84
CA MET A 61 9.28 -15.96 -8.62
C MET A 61 9.36 -15.59 -10.11
N MET A 62 9.54 -14.31 -10.41
CA MET A 62 9.66 -13.81 -11.78
C MET A 62 10.96 -14.31 -12.46
N HIS A 63 12.06 -14.45 -11.72
CA HIS A 63 13.29 -15.05 -12.22
C HIS A 63 13.09 -16.54 -12.56
N LYS A 64 12.51 -17.33 -11.65
CA LYS A 64 12.20 -18.75 -11.90
C LYS A 64 11.24 -18.94 -13.07
N PHE A 65 10.25 -18.05 -13.21
CA PHE A 65 9.32 -18.10 -14.33
C PHE A 65 10.05 -17.83 -15.64
N ARG A 66 10.90 -16.80 -15.69
CA ARG A 66 11.70 -16.46 -16.87
C ARG A 66 12.65 -17.58 -17.29
N GLU A 67 13.30 -18.25 -16.34
CA GLU A 67 14.16 -19.42 -16.61
C GLU A 67 13.36 -20.61 -17.16
N LYS A 68 12.17 -20.90 -16.62
CA LYS A 68 11.30 -21.94 -17.16
C LYS A 68 10.85 -21.64 -18.59
N PHE A 69 10.49 -20.39 -18.89
CA PHE A 69 10.11 -19.98 -20.25
C PHE A 69 11.28 -20.07 -21.23
N ALA A 70 12.51 -19.74 -20.79
CA ALA A 70 13.71 -19.83 -21.63
C ALA A 70 14.03 -21.27 -22.06
N ASN A 71 13.71 -22.26 -21.23
CA ASN A 71 13.98 -23.69 -21.49
C ASN A 71 12.80 -24.45 -22.13
N THR A 72 11.67 -23.78 -22.41
CA THR A 72 10.49 -24.40 -23.04
C THR A 72 10.64 -24.48 -24.56
N THR A 73 10.15 -25.57 -25.16
CA THR A 73 10.16 -25.85 -26.61
C THR A 73 9.31 -24.85 -27.42
N PRO A 74 9.57 -24.65 -28.72
CA PRO A 74 8.84 -23.66 -29.52
C PRO A 74 7.33 -23.94 -29.62
N GLU A 75 6.91 -25.20 -29.68
CA GLU A 75 5.49 -25.58 -29.75
C GLU A 75 4.74 -25.24 -28.44
N GLU A 76 5.34 -25.54 -27.29
CA GLU A 76 4.72 -25.25 -25.98
C GLU A 76 4.65 -23.75 -25.67
N ARG A 77 5.57 -22.94 -26.22
CA ARG A 77 5.53 -21.47 -26.09
C ARG A 77 4.34 -20.85 -26.80
N GLU A 78 3.93 -21.41 -27.94
CA GLU A 78 2.79 -20.89 -28.71
C GLU A 78 1.47 -21.16 -27.99
N ALA A 79 1.27 -22.37 -27.49
CA ALA A 79 0.13 -22.74 -26.67
C ALA A 79 0.04 -21.89 -25.39
N LEU A 80 1.18 -21.70 -24.71
CA LEU A 80 1.24 -20.87 -23.51
C LEU A 80 0.97 -19.39 -23.81
N LYS A 81 1.46 -18.86 -24.93
CA LYS A 81 1.19 -17.48 -25.38
C LYS A 81 -0.28 -17.29 -25.74
N GLU A 82 -0.91 -18.28 -26.35
CA GLU A 82 -2.34 -18.29 -26.64
C GLU A 82 -3.18 -18.32 -25.36
N GLU A 83 -2.86 -19.21 -24.41
CA GLU A 83 -3.51 -19.22 -23.11
C GLU A 83 -3.30 -17.92 -22.32
N TRP A 84 -2.12 -17.31 -22.42
CA TRP A 84 -1.82 -16.03 -21.77
C TRP A 84 -2.56 -14.87 -22.45
N ARG A 85 -2.72 -14.89 -23.77
CA ARG A 85 -3.56 -13.94 -24.52
C ARG A 85 -5.03 -14.07 -24.13
N ASN A 86 -5.53 -15.31 -23.97
CA ASN A 86 -6.89 -15.57 -23.51
C ASN A 86 -7.13 -15.12 -22.06
N ARG A 87 -6.12 -15.25 -21.17
CA ARG A 87 -6.22 -14.86 -19.75
C ARG A 87 -5.93 -13.38 -19.46
N CYS A 88 -4.98 -12.77 -20.17
CA CYS A 88 -4.50 -11.40 -19.92
C CYS A 88 -4.91 -10.39 -21.01
N GLY A 89 -5.67 -10.81 -22.04
CA GLY A 89 -6.14 -9.94 -23.12
C GLY A 89 -7.07 -8.80 -22.70
N GLY A 90 -7.54 -8.79 -21.44
CA GLY A 90 -8.38 -7.71 -20.88
C GLY A 90 -7.64 -6.44 -20.46
N TRP A 91 -6.31 -6.36 -20.60
CA TRP A 91 -5.48 -5.24 -20.10
C TRP A 91 -4.80 -4.38 -21.18
N HIS A 92 -5.21 -4.47 -22.45
CA HIS A 92 -4.78 -3.54 -23.51
C HIS A 92 -5.98 -2.84 -24.17
N GLY A 93 -6.63 -1.98 -23.40
CA GLY A 93 -7.56 -0.98 -23.91
C GLY A 93 -7.11 0.40 -23.45
N ARG A 94 -6.25 1.05 -24.25
CA ARG A 94 -6.09 2.51 -24.43
C ARG A 94 -4.76 2.82 -25.12
N LYS A 95 -4.80 2.90 -26.44
CA LYS A 95 -3.94 3.76 -27.26
C LYS A 95 -4.53 3.86 -28.67
N ASP A 96 -5.58 4.65 -28.75
CA ASP A 96 -6.06 5.32 -29.96
C ASP A 96 -5.71 6.81 -29.86
N ASN A 97 -4.68 7.20 -30.60
CA ASN A 97 -4.46 8.52 -31.20
C ASN A 97 -3.44 8.33 -32.33
#